data_AF-A0A920R3E8-F1
#
_entry.id   AF-A0A920R3E8-F1
#
_cell.length_a   1.000
_cell.length_b   1.000
_cell.length_c   1.000
_cell.angle_alpha   90.00
_cell.angle_beta   90.00
_cell.angle_gamma   90.00
#
_symmetry.space_group_name_H-M   'P 1'
#
loop_
_entity.id
_entity.type
_entity.pdbx_description
1 polymer ?
#
loop_
_entity_poly.entity_id
_entity_poly.type
_entity_poly.pdbx_seq_one_letter_code
_entity_poly.pdbx_strand_id
1 'polypeptide(L)'
;MMLGDMASGQVSMMIGAKGPNFSTVSACATGADSIGEALEMIRRGRADVVIAGGTEAAICEIGVAGFNSCMALSTRNEDPQGASRPFDSDRDGFVLGEGAGLLVLESLEHAEKRGANILAEMSGYGASSDAHHVTQPHPDGEGAARAMKWAIEDAGITPDKVDYINAHGTSTPLNDKYETIAMKRMYGDHAYNLAISSTKSMTGHLLGAAGAIEAAFTVLAIKNDIVPPTINIENPDPKLRPELHTEYGKKTTGKRSDVEFARLWWPQRQFSFRTLRAIIGQVQV
;
A
#
# COMPACT_ATOMS: atom_id res chain seq x y z
N MET A 1 -24.76 -12.87 12.91
CA MET A 1 -24.42 -11.43 12.84
C MET A 1 -23.05 -11.28 13.47
N MET A 2 -22.02 -10.97 12.68
CA MET A 2 -20.69 -10.63 13.21
C MET A 2 -20.61 -9.11 13.32
N LEU A 3 -20.13 -8.60 14.46
CA LEU A 3 -19.84 -7.19 14.65
C LEU A 3 -18.45 -6.92 14.02
N GLY A 4 -18.42 -6.20 12.90
CA GLY A 4 -17.21 -6.01 12.09
C GLY A 4 -16.10 -5.22 12.78
N ASP A 5 -16.43 -4.48 13.85
CA ASP A 5 -15.53 -3.64 14.63
C ASP A 5 -15.01 -4.28 15.92
N MET A 6 -15.26 -5.58 16.14
CA MET A 6 -14.80 -6.25 17.37
C MET A 6 -13.29 -6.22 17.52
N ALA A 7 -12.52 -6.37 16.43
CA ALA A 7 -11.07 -6.35 16.51
C ALA A 7 -10.55 -4.99 17.01
N SER A 8 -11.04 -3.88 16.45
CA SER A 8 -10.66 -2.53 16.90
C SER A 8 -11.15 -2.25 18.33
N GLY A 9 -12.36 -2.72 18.68
CA GLY A 9 -12.90 -2.61 20.03
C GLY A 9 -12.06 -3.36 21.08
N GLN A 10 -11.58 -4.57 20.77
CA GLN A 10 -10.67 -5.31 21.65
C GLN A 10 -9.36 -4.55 21.88
N VAL A 11 -8.76 -4.00 20.82
CA VAL A 11 -7.54 -3.18 20.94
C VAL A 11 -7.78 -1.96 21.83
N SER A 12 -8.89 -1.24 21.61
CA SER A 12 -9.29 -0.09 22.43
C SER A 12 -9.41 -0.45 23.91
N MET A 13 -10.09 -1.55 24.25
CA MET A 13 -10.22 -2.02 25.63
C MET A 13 -8.89 -2.42 26.25
N MET A 14 -8.02 -3.11 25.50
CA MET A 14 -6.72 -3.59 26.00
C MET A 14 -5.80 -2.43 26.41
N ILE A 15 -5.79 -1.33 25.64
CA ILE A 15 -4.89 -0.20 25.87
C ILE A 15 -5.56 0.98 26.58
N GLY A 16 -6.86 0.91 26.83
CA GLY A 16 -7.64 1.99 27.42
C GLY A 16 -7.81 3.22 26.52
N ALA A 17 -7.71 3.06 25.19
CA ALA A 17 -7.89 4.15 24.23
C ALA A 17 -9.38 4.50 24.12
N LYS A 18 -9.70 5.79 24.32
CA LYS A 18 -11.08 6.30 24.37
C LYS A 18 -11.45 7.23 23.20
N GLY A 19 -10.58 7.29 22.18
CA GLY A 19 -10.84 8.04 20.95
C GLY A 19 -11.89 7.34 20.05
N PRO A 20 -12.09 7.83 18.82
CA PRO A 20 -12.92 7.14 17.83
C PRO A 20 -12.50 5.67 17.65
N ASN A 21 -13.47 4.76 17.67
CA ASN A 21 -13.26 3.33 17.47
C ASN A 21 -14.30 2.79 16.47
N PHE A 22 -13.82 2.25 15.36
CA PHE A 22 -14.64 1.67 14.29
C PHE A 22 -13.72 0.82 13.40
N SER A 23 -14.31 0.05 12.49
CA SER A 23 -13.59 -0.66 11.44
C SER A 23 -14.12 -0.22 10.07
N THR A 24 -13.22 0.19 9.19
CA THR A 24 -13.52 0.45 7.78
C THR A 24 -13.71 -0.88 7.05
N VAL A 25 -14.46 -0.87 5.95
CA VAL A 25 -14.60 -2.03 5.07
C VAL A 25 -14.59 -1.54 3.63
N SER A 26 -13.55 -1.91 2.90
CA SER A 26 -13.36 -1.60 1.48
C SER A 26 -12.65 -2.73 0.75
N ALA A 27 -13.01 -3.97 1.12
CA ALA A 27 -12.39 -5.19 0.61
C ALA A 27 -10.86 -5.14 0.78
N CYS A 28 -10.09 -5.37 -0.29
CA CYS A 28 -8.64 -5.46 -0.25
C CYS A 28 -7.93 -4.14 0.10
N ALA A 29 -8.62 -3.00 -0.02
CA ALA A 29 -8.09 -1.67 0.33
C ALA A 29 -8.26 -1.34 1.83
N THR A 30 -9.02 -2.13 2.58
CA THR A 30 -9.45 -1.82 3.97
C THR A 30 -8.32 -1.32 4.86
N GLY A 31 -7.20 -2.05 4.93
CA GLY A 31 -6.09 -1.69 5.81
C GLY A 31 -5.43 -0.35 5.47
N ALA A 32 -5.37 0.00 4.19
CA ALA A 32 -4.83 1.28 3.74
C ALA A 32 -5.85 2.42 3.89
N ASP A 33 -7.15 2.16 3.65
CA ASP A 33 -8.20 3.14 3.91
C ASP A 33 -8.32 3.45 5.42
N SER A 34 -8.14 2.45 6.29
CA SER A 34 -8.02 2.67 7.75
C SER A 34 -6.90 3.64 8.10
N ILE A 35 -5.74 3.51 7.45
CA ILE A 35 -4.59 4.38 7.66
C ILE A 35 -4.87 5.79 7.11
N GLY A 36 -5.52 5.90 5.95
CA GLY A 36 -5.97 7.17 5.39
C GLY A 36 -6.97 7.92 6.27
N GLU A 37 -7.96 7.23 6.81
CA GLU A 37 -8.92 7.83 7.76
C GLU A 37 -8.24 8.25 9.07
N ALA A 38 -7.21 7.52 9.52
CA ALA A 38 -6.42 7.93 10.68
C ALA A 38 -5.66 9.24 10.44
N LEU A 39 -5.06 9.42 9.26
CA LEU A 39 -4.45 10.69 8.85
C LEU A 39 -5.47 11.83 8.91
N GLU A 40 -6.67 11.60 8.35
CA GLU A 40 -7.75 12.58 8.34
C GLU A 40 -8.26 12.92 9.74
N MET A 41 -8.34 11.95 10.66
CA MET A 41 -8.71 12.20 12.05
C MET A 41 -7.70 13.11 12.76
N ILE A 42 -6.41 12.89 12.54
CA ILE A 42 -5.34 13.72 13.11
C ILE A 42 -5.41 15.13 12.51
N ARG A 43 -5.50 15.25 11.17
CA ARG A 43 -5.62 16.55 10.48
C ARG A 43 -6.82 17.37 10.95
N ARG A 44 -7.95 16.72 11.24
CA ARG A 44 -9.17 17.35 11.76
C ARG A 44 -9.12 17.64 13.28
N GLY A 45 -8.01 17.36 13.95
CA GLY A 45 -7.84 17.56 15.39
C GLY A 45 -8.74 16.67 16.25
N ARG A 46 -9.14 15.50 15.73
CA ARG A 46 -10.01 14.55 16.45
C ARG A 46 -9.23 13.61 17.36
N ALA A 47 -7.94 13.42 17.09
CA ALA A 47 -7.02 12.63 17.90
C ALA A 47 -5.57 13.09 17.67
N ASP A 48 -4.73 13.05 18.72
CA ASP A 48 -3.28 13.27 18.59
C ASP A 48 -2.54 11.99 18.17
N VAL A 49 -3.11 10.83 18.50
CA VAL A 49 -2.57 9.49 18.25
C VAL A 49 -3.69 8.58 17.78
N VAL A 50 -3.47 7.86 16.68
CA VAL A 50 -4.41 6.86 16.14
C VAL A 50 -3.68 5.57 15.83
N ILE A 51 -4.26 4.43 16.23
CA ILE A 51 -3.80 3.10 15.82
C ILE A 51 -4.67 2.68 14.64
N ALA A 52 -4.05 2.38 13.51
CA ALA A 52 -4.76 2.08 12.28
C ALA A 52 -4.08 0.99 11.47
N GLY A 53 -4.87 0.22 10.74
CA GLY A 53 -4.40 -0.83 9.86
C GLY A 53 -5.50 -1.85 9.58
N GLY A 54 -5.11 -3.12 9.46
CA GLY A 54 -6.03 -4.20 9.12
C GLY A 54 -5.50 -5.57 9.55
N THR A 55 -6.43 -6.50 9.74
CA THR A 55 -6.15 -7.91 10.04
C THR A 55 -7.08 -8.78 9.24
N GLU A 56 -6.60 -9.96 8.86
CA GLU A 56 -7.39 -10.95 8.13
C GLU A 56 -6.97 -12.37 8.55
N ALA A 57 -7.97 -13.23 8.71
CA ALA A 57 -7.83 -14.66 8.98
C ALA A 57 -8.81 -15.44 8.08
N ALA A 58 -8.59 -15.33 6.77
CA ALA A 58 -9.50 -15.80 5.74
C ALA A 58 -9.25 -17.25 5.26
N ILE A 59 -8.19 -17.93 5.72
CA ILE A 59 -7.87 -19.31 5.33
C ILE A 59 -8.79 -20.24 6.12
N CYS A 60 -9.96 -20.47 5.53
CA CYS A 60 -10.94 -21.45 5.96
C CYS A 60 -11.57 -22.12 4.73
N GLU A 61 -12.20 -23.28 4.92
CA GLU A 61 -12.78 -24.05 3.81
C GLU A 61 -13.70 -23.20 2.92
N ILE A 62 -14.57 -22.39 3.54
CA ILE A 62 -15.49 -21.51 2.82
C ILE A 62 -14.79 -20.36 2.11
N GLY A 63 -13.75 -19.78 2.71
CA GLY A 63 -12.96 -18.71 2.10
C GLY A 63 -12.23 -19.20 0.84
N VAL A 64 -11.53 -20.33 0.97
CA VAL A 64 -10.83 -20.97 -0.15
C VAL A 64 -11.81 -21.41 -1.24
N ALA A 65 -12.91 -22.08 -0.87
CA ALA A 65 -13.93 -22.52 -1.84
C ALA A 65 -14.59 -21.34 -2.59
N GLY A 66 -14.85 -20.23 -1.89
CA GLY A 66 -15.41 -19.02 -2.46
C GLY A 66 -14.49 -18.38 -3.51
N PHE A 67 -13.23 -18.11 -3.15
CA PHE A 67 -12.28 -17.52 -4.09
C PHE A 67 -11.92 -18.47 -5.25
N ASN A 68 -11.89 -19.79 -5.00
CA ASN A 68 -11.68 -20.78 -6.05
C ASN A 68 -12.86 -20.80 -7.05
N SER A 69 -14.09 -20.68 -6.55
CA SER A 69 -15.30 -20.62 -7.38
C SER A 69 -15.36 -19.36 -8.24
N CYS A 70 -14.73 -18.26 -7.80
CA CYS A 70 -14.54 -17.04 -8.57
C CYS A 70 -13.32 -17.10 -9.52
N MET A 71 -12.58 -18.21 -9.58
CA MET A 71 -11.35 -18.38 -10.35
C MET A 71 -10.29 -17.31 -10.05
N ALA A 72 -10.23 -16.87 -8.79
CA ALA A 72 -9.32 -15.81 -8.35
C ALA A 72 -8.00 -16.36 -7.77
N LEU A 73 -8.01 -17.61 -7.32
CA LEU A 73 -6.83 -18.27 -6.75
C LEU A 73 -5.92 -18.84 -7.83
N SER A 74 -4.61 -18.81 -7.57
CA SER A 74 -3.65 -19.55 -8.38
C SER A 74 -3.96 -21.05 -8.35
N THR A 75 -3.79 -21.71 -9.49
CA THR A 75 -3.94 -23.16 -9.64
C THR A 75 -2.61 -23.89 -9.77
N ARG A 76 -1.48 -23.19 -9.53
CA ARG A 76 -0.12 -23.74 -9.53
C ARG A 76 0.14 -24.60 -8.30
N ASN A 77 -0.56 -25.73 -8.21
CA ASN A 77 -0.49 -26.65 -7.07
C ASN A 77 0.80 -27.48 -7.04
N GLU A 78 1.43 -27.71 -8.18
CA GLU A 78 2.71 -28.46 -8.28
C GLU A 78 3.92 -27.64 -7.83
N ASP A 79 3.80 -26.30 -7.85
CA ASP A 79 4.82 -25.36 -7.39
C ASP A 79 4.16 -24.23 -6.58
N PRO A 80 3.72 -24.53 -5.34
CA PRO A 80 3.02 -23.55 -4.50
C PRO A 80 3.94 -22.42 -4.03
N GLN A 81 5.25 -22.65 -3.93
CA GLN A 81 6.22 -21.61 -3.53
C GLN A 81 6.40 -20.55 -4.64
N GLY A 82 6.30 -20.95 -5.91
CA GLY A 82 6.36 -20.06 -7.06
C GLY A 82 5.01 -19.45 -7.49
N ALA A 83 3.92 -19.73 -6.77
CA ALA A 83 2.56 -19.38 -7.19
C ALA A 83 2.21 -17.89 -7.09
N SER A 84 2.67 -17.18 -6.05
CA SER A 84 2.49 -15.73 -6.00
C SER A 84 3.63 -15.07 -6.79
N ARG A 85 3.32 -14.66 -8.01
CA ARG A 85 4.25 -14.09 -9.00
C ARG A 85 3.65 -12.88 -9.73
N PRO A 86 3.50 -11.74 -9.03
CA PRO A 86 3.00 -10.50 -9.62
C PRO A 86 3.85 -10.09 -10.81
N PHE A 87 3.20 -9.66 -11.89
CA PHE A 87 3.83 -9.19 -13.13
C PHE A 87 4.59 -10.24 -13.95
N ASP A 88 4.63 -11.50 -13.52
CA ASP A 88 5.17 -12.61 -14.33
C ASP A 88 4.18 -13.02 -15.43
N SER A 89 4.68 -13.47 -16.59
CA SER A 89 3.83 -13.86 -17.74
C SER A 89 2.95 -15.07 -17.44
N ASP A 90 3.38 -15.94 -16.51
CA ASP A 90 2.74 -17.21 -16.21
C ASP A 90 1.88 -17.14 -14.93
N ARG A 91 1.56 -15.92 -14.48
CA ARG A 91 0.65 -15.66 -13.36
C ARG A 91 -0.78 -16.09 -13.69
N ASP A 92 -1.46 -16.76 -12.77
CA ASP A 92 -2.79 -17.32 -12.99
C ASP A 92 -3.82 -16.99 -11.90
N GLY A 93 -3.41 -16.34 -10.82
CA GLY A 93 -4.27 -16.00 -9.69
C GLY A 93 -3.46 -15.62 -8.45
N PHE A 94 -4.14 -15.15 -7.41
CA PHE A 94 -3.46 -14.83 -6.15
C PHE A 94 -3.32 -16.05 -5.24
N VAL A 95 -2.37 -16.01 -4.31
CA VAL A 95 -2.26 -16.96 -3.20
C VAL A 95 -2.93 -16.33 -1.98
N LEU A 96 -3.92 -16.98 -1.38
CA LEU A 96 -4.61 -16.45 -0.20
C LEU A 96 -3.66 -16.47 1.02
N GLY A 97 -3.57 -15.34 1.72
CA GLY A 97 -2.76 -15.20 2.92
C GLY A 97 -3.56 -14.68 4.12
N GLU A 98 -2.95 -14.74 5.30
CA GLU A 98 -3.48 -14.18 6.55
C GLU A 98 -2.42 -13.34 7.24
N GLY A 99 -2.87 -12.41 8.09
CA GLY A 99 -1.97 -11.61 8.91
C GLY A 99 -2.59 -10.33 9.39
N ALA A 100 -1.79 -9.54 10.09
CA ALA A 100 -2.18 -8.24 10.61
C ALA A 100 -1.05 -7.23 10.44
N GLY A 101 -1.41 -6.00 10.08
CA GLY A 101 -0.52 -4.85 10.04
C GLY A 101 -1.18 -3.69 10.76
N LEU A 102 -0.42 -3.00 11.61
CA LEU A 102 -0.87 -1.83 12.34
C LEU A 102 0.24 -0.78 12.35
N LEU A 103 -0.16 0.48 12.19
CA LEU A 103 0.67 1.65 12.35
C LEU A 103 0.13 2.50 13.51
N VAL A 104 1.04 3.18 14.20
CA VAL A 104 0.70 4.24 15.14
C VAL A 104 0.99 5.55 14.46
N LEU A 105 -0.06 6.30 14.13
CA LEU A 105 0.04 7.62 13.52
C LEU A 105 -0.12 8.68 14.60
N GLU A 106 0.67 9.75 14.51
CA GLU A 106 0.62 10.87 15.43
C GLU A 106 0.73 12.19 14.68
N SER A 107 0.19 13.26 15.27
CA SER A 107 0.53 14.60 14.79
C SER A 107 2.03 14.86 15.00
N LEU A 108 2.67 15.53 14.04
CA LEU A 108 4.10 15.81 14.11
C LEU A 108 4.46 16.61 15.37
N GLU A 109 3.64 17.62 15.70
CA GLU A 109 3.82 18.43 16.92
C GLU A 109 3.79 17.57 18.19
N HIS A 110 2.82 16.65 18.30
CA HIS A 110 2.73 15.74 19.44
C HIS A 110 3.94 14.81 19.52
N ALA A 111 4.32 14.21 18.39
CA ALA A 111 5.45 13.30 18.28
C ALA A 111 6.78 13.99 18.67
N GLU A 112 7.02 15.21 18.18
CA GLU A 112 8.20 16.01 18.52
C GLU A 112 8.22 16.39 20.01
N LYS A 113 7.10 16.87 20.54
CA LYS A 113 6.97 17.28 21.96
C LYS A 113 7.35 16.17 22.93
N ARG A 114 7.01 14.92 22.61
CA ARG A 114 7.34 13.76 23.45
C ARG A 114 8.68 13.08 23.08
N GLY A 115 9.40 13.58 22.08
CA GLY A 115 10.67 13.00 21.61
C GLY A 115 10.50 11.62 20.98
N ALA A 116 9.43 11.41 20.21
CA ALA A 116 9.16 10.14 19.52
C ALA A 116 10.23 9.82 18.47
N ASN A 117 10.53 8.53 18.30
CA ASN A 117 11.31 8.07 17.14
C ASN A 117 10.41 7.99 15.91
N ILE A 118 10.42 9.05 15.09
CA ILE A 118 9.60 9.15 13.88
C ILE A 118 10.20 8.26 12.78
N LEU A 119 9.38 7.33 12.25
CA LEU A 119 9.83 6.36 11.23
C LEU A 119 9.70 6.90 9.80
N ALA A 120 8.58 7.58 9.51
CA ALA A 120 8.26 8.17 8.22
C ALA A 120 7.17 9.23 8.41
N GLU A 121 6.97 10.08 7.41
CA GLU A 121 5.85 11.01 7.31
C GLU A 121 4.83 10.47 6.30
N MET A 122 3.55 10.39 6.70
CA MET A 122 2.46 10.15 5.76
C MET A 122 2.00 11.50 5.20
N SER A 123 2.31 11.77 3.94
CA SER A 123 2.11 13.10 3.37
C SER A 123 0.81 13.23 2.61
N GLY A 124 0.28 12.14 2.06
CA GLY A 124 -1.04 12.17 1.43
C GLY A 124 -1.74 10.83 1.29
N TYR A 125 -3.05 10.91 1.09
CA TYR A 125 -3.94 9.77 0.92
C TYR A 125 -4.96 10.03 -0.19
N GLY A 126 -5.29 8.98 -0.95
CA GLY A 126 -6.32 9.04 -1.97
C GLY A 126 -7.02 7.69 -2.12
N ALA A 127 -8.36 7.74 -2.18
CA ALA A 127 -9.20 6.57 -2.40
C ALA A 127 -10.24 6.88 -3.49
N SER A 128 -10.51 5.91 -4.35
CA SER A 128 -11.53 6.03 -5.39
C SER A 128 -12.21 4.69 -5.67
N SER A 129 -13.30 4.70 -6.44
CA SER A 129 -13.98 3.51 -6.95
C SER A 129 -14.02 3.52 -8.48
N ASP A 130 -13.84 2.34 -9.09
CA ASP A 130 -13.95 2.15 -10.54
C ASP A 130 -15.40 2.24 -11.05
N ALA A 131 -16.39 1.91 -10.21
CA ALA A 131 -17.81 1.89 -10.56
C ALA A 131 -18.11 1.11 -11.87
N HIS A 132 -17.34 0.06 -12.15
CA HIS A 132 -17.31 -0.62 -13.46
C HIS A 132 -17.82 -2.06 -13.40
N HIS A 133 -17.27 -2.86 -12.50
CA HIS A 133 -17.56 -4.28 -12.36
C HIS A 133 -17.38 -4.69 -10.90
N VAL A 134 -18.06 -5.74 -10.45
CA VAL A 134 -18.02 -6.17 -9.04
C VAL A 134 -16.62 -6.61 -8.55
N THR A 135 -15.75 -7.04 -9.46
CA THR A 135 -14.41 -7.59 -9.15
C THR A 135 -13.33 -7.30 -10.19
N GLN A 136 -13.67 -6.68 -11.32
CA GLN A 136 -12.69 -6.42 -12.38
C GLN A 136 -12.33 -4.94 -12.39
N PRO A 137 -11.02 -4.59 -12.44
CA PRO A 137 -10.62 -3.20 -12.55
C PRO A 137 -11.14 -2.60 -13.86
N HIS A 138 -11.35 -1.29 -13.89
CA HIS A 138 -11.67 -0.62 -15.15
C HIS A 138 -10.53 -0.84 -16.19
N PRO A 139 -10.84 -1.19 -17.46
CA PRO A 139 -9.80 -1.53 -18.44
C PRO A 139 -8.77 -0.43 -18.74
N ASP A 140 -9.15 0.82 -18.50
CA ASP A 140 -8.27 1.99 -18.65
C ASP A 140 -7.48 2.37 -17.39
N GLY A 141 -7.59 1.56 -16.32
CA GLY A 141 -6.93 1.80 -15.02
C GLY A 141 -7.32 3.12 -14.37
N GLU A 142 -8.52 3.64 -14.64
CA GLU A 142 -8.86 5.02 -14.33
C GLU A 142 -9.11 5.29 -12.84
N GLY A 143 -9.71 4.36 -12.10
CA GLY A 143 -9.83 4.50 -10.65
C GLY A 143 -8.44 4.53 -10.04
N ALA A 144 -7.60 3.53 -10.35
CA ALA A 144 -6.23 3.44 -9.81
C ALA A 144 -5.43 4.72 -10.07
N ALA A 145 -5.50 5.25 -11.28
CA ALA A 145 -4.88 6.53 -11.62
C ALA A 145 -5.47 7.70 -10.82
N ARG A 146 -6.79 7.73 -10.60
CA ARG A 146 -7.49 8.78 -9.84
C ARG A 146 -7.12 8.78 -8.36
N ALA A 147 -7.06 7.62 -7.71
CA ALA A 147 -6.63 7.54 -6.32
C ALA A 147 -5.17 7.97 -6.15
N MET A 148 -4.26 7.52 -7.02
CA MET A 148 -2.87 7.98 -7.00
C MET A 148 -2.76 9.50 -7.24
N LYS A 149 -3.56 10.04 -8.18
CA LYS A 149 -3.65 11.49 -8.43
C LYS A 149 -4.06 12.25 -7.17
N TRP A 150 -5.15 11.86 -6.53
CA TRP A 150 -5.65 12.51 -5.32
C TRP A 150 -4.66 12.41 -4.16
N ALA A 151 -3.98 11.27 -4.02
CA ALA A 151 -2.97 11.10 -2.98
C ALA A 151 -1.74 12.00 -3.19
N ILE A 152 -1.33 12.22 -4.45
CA ILE A 152 -0.26 13.16 -4.83
C ILE A 152 -0.70 14.62 -4.63
N GLU A 153 -1.92 14.97 -5.03
CA GLU A 153 -2.51 16.30 -4.82
C GLU A 153 -2.62 16.63 -3.32
N ASP A 154 -3.09 15.67 -2.52
CA ASP A 154 -3.18 15.80 -1.05
C ASP A 154 -1.80 15.95 -0.39
N ALA A 155 -0.78 15.28 -0.94
CA ALA A 155 0.61 15.44 -0.49
C ALA A 155 1.26 16.77 -0.93
N GLY A 156 0.64 17.50 -1.86
CA GLY A 156 1.18 18.75 -2.40
C GLY A 156 2.50 18.55 -3.15
N ILE A 157 2.71 17.38 -3.77
CA ILE A 157 3.92 17.08 -4.55
C ILE A 157 3.60 16.86 -6.03
N THR A 158 4.63 16.80 -6.85
CA THR A 158 4.52 16.42 -8.27
C THR A 158 4.85 14.94 -8.46
N PRO A 159 4.36 14.28 -9.54
CA PRO A 159 4.58 12.84 -9.75
C PRO A 159 6.05 12.42 -9.80
N ASP A 160 6.97 13.30 -10.25
CA ASP A 160 8.42 13.07 -10.29
C ASP A 160 9.10 12.98 -8.92
N LYS A 161 8.37 13.27 -7.84
CA LYS A 161 8.84 13.14 -6.45
C LYS A 161 8.56 11.79 -5.82
N VAL A 162 7.86 10.89 -6.52
CA VAL A 162 7.65 9.52 -6.07
C VAL A 162 8.78 8.68 -6.62
N ASP A 163 9.53 8.00 -5.75
CA ASP A 163 10.67 7.15 -6.17
C ASP A 163 10.28 5.66 -6.24
N TYR A 164 9.29 5.25 -5.44
CA TYR A 164 8.95 3.84 -5.23
C TYR A 164 7.44 3.63 -5.07
N ILE A 165 6.93 2.54 -5.67
CA ILE A 165 5.57 2.03 -5.50
C ILE A 165 5.62 0.57 -5.03
N ASN A 166 5.04 0.28 -3.86
CA ASN A 166 4.64 -1.07 -3.48
C ASN A 166 3.25 -1.32 -4.09
N ALA A 167 3.22 -2.01 -5.22
CA ALA A 167 2.03 -2.25 -6.00
C ALA A 167 1.11 -3.29 -5.34
N HIS A 168 -0.18 -3.17 -5.64
CA HIS A 168 -1.18 -4.16 -5.26
C HIS A 168 -0.82 -5.54 -5.82
N GLY A 169 -0.46 -5.67 -7.10
CA GLY A 169 0.23 -6.84 -7.67
C GLY A 169 -0.31 -8.19 -7.18
N THR A 170 -1.52 -8.56 -7.58
CA THR A 170 -2.19 -9.78 -7.07
C THR A 170 -1.77 -11.05 -7.77
N SER A 171 -0.88 -11.00 -8.78
CA SER A 171 -0.60 -12.17 -9.64
C SER A 171 -1.81 -12.59 -10.49
N THR A 172 -2.81 -11.71 -10.67
CA THR A 172 -3.94 -11.97 -11.56
C THR A 172 -3.70 -11.30 -12.92
N PRO A 173 -4.13 -11.91 -14.05
CA PRO A 173 -3.87 -11.35 -15.37
C PRO A 173 -4.41 -9.93 -15.58
N LEU A 174 -5.62 -9.66 -15.10
CA LEU A 174 -6.30 -8.36 -15.27
C LEU A 174 -5.76 -7.29 -14.31
N ASN A 175 -5.61 -7.59 -13.02
CA ASN A 175 -5.14 -6.60 -12.05
C ASN A 175 -3.77 -6.05 -12.44
N ASP A 176 -2.78 -6.91 -12.61
CA ASP A 176 -1.39 -6.49 -12.83
C ASP A 176 -1.28 -5.69 -14.15
N LYS A 177 -2.14 -6.01 -15.13
CA LYS A 177 -2.27 -5.26 -16.37
C LYS A 177 -2.84 -3.86 -16.17
N TYR A 178 -4.00 -3.76 -15.53
CA TYR A 178 -4.69 -2.48 -15.38
C TYR A 178 -4.02 -1.58 -14.35
N GLU A 179 -3.38 -2.15 -13.34
CA GLU A 179 -2.49 -1.43 -12.41
C GLU A 179 -1.29 -0.82 -13.14
N THR A 180 -0.65 -1.58 -14.05
CA THR A 180 0.44 -1.04 -14.88
C THR A 180 -0.04 0.11 -15.77
N ILE A 181 -1.22 -0.02 -16.37
CA ILE A 181 -1.83 1.05 -17.19
C ILE A 181 -2.11 2.29 -16.33
N ALA A 182 -2.66 2.11 -15.14
CA ALA A 182 -2.94 3.18 -14.20
C ALA A 182 -1.68 3.95 -13.79
N MET A 183 -0.60 3.24 -13.48
CA MET A 183 0.69 3.87 -13.13
C MET A 183 1.25 4.66 -14.31
N LYS A 184 1.23 4.12 -15.53
CA LYS A 184 1.65 4.86 -16.73
C LYS A 184 0.80 6.09 -16.99
N ARG A 185 -0.52 5.98 -16.78
CA ARG A 185 -1.45 7.11 -16.92
C ARG A 185 -1.18 8.20 -15.90
N MET A 186 -0.89 7.83 -14.65
CA MET A 186 -0.67 8.79 -13.57
C MET A 186 0.71 9.47 -13.65
N TYR A 187 1.76 8.69 -13.90
CA TYR A 187 3.15 9.17 -13.83
C TYR A 187 3.74 9.55 -15.19
N GLY A 188 3.07 9.25 -16.31
CA GLY A 188 3.57 9.57 -17.65
C GLY A 188 4.95 8.97 -17.90
N ASP A 189 5.88 9.79 -18.41
CA ASP A 189 7.26 9.37 -18.65
C ASP A 189 8.00 8.98 -17.36
N HIS A 190 7.60 9.53 -16.21
CA HIS A 190 8.20 9.16 -14.92
C HIS A 190 7.91 7.71 -14.53
N ALA A 191 6.84 7.11 -15.07
CA ALA A 191 6.52 5.70 -14.81
C ALA A 191 7.66 4.74 -15.21
N TYR A 192 8.53 5.16 -16.13
CA TYR A 192 9.68 4.38 -16.56
C TYR A 192 10.90 4.52 -15.64
N ASN A 193 10.92 5.48 -14.71
CA ASN A 193 11.99 5.65 -13.72
C ASN A 193 11.57 5.24 -12.31
N LEU A 194 10.32 4.78 -12.13
CA LEU A 194 9.79 4.36 -10.84
C LEU A 194 10.31 2.98 -10.47
N ALA A 195 10.80 2.85 -9.23
CA ALA A 195 11.00 1.56 -8.64
C ALA A 195 9.64 0.93 -8.30
N ILE A 196 9.37 -0.29 -8.77
CA ILE A 196 8.11 -0.99 -8.47
C ILE A 196 8.39 -2.38 -7.95
N SER A 197 7.73 -2.75 -6.84
CA SER A 197 7.67 -4.12 -6.35
C SER A 197 6.26 -4.48 -5.90
N SER A 198 5.99 -5.76 -5.61
CA SER A 198 4.81 -6.16 -4.85
C SER A 198 5.17 -7.19 -3.79
N THR A 199 5.05 -6.76 -2.53
CA THR A 199 5.33 -7.61 -1.36
C THR A 199 4.38 -8.82 -1.24
N LYS A 200 3.27 -8.84 -1.98
CA LYS A 200 2.37 -10.00 -2.05
C LYS A 200 3.06 -11.27 -2.57
N SER A 201 4.12 -11.14 -3.38
CA SER A 201 4.89 -12.33 -3.79
C SER A 201 5.55 -13.08 -2.62
N MET A 202 5.71 -12.45 -1.45
CA MET A 202 6.26 -13.07 -0.24
C MET A 202 5.16 -13.49 0.71
N THR A 203 4.11 -12.67 0.84
CA THR A 203 3.10 -12.82 1.89
C THR A 203 1.83 -13.49 1.41
N GLY A 204 1.62 -13.61 0.10
CA GLY A 204 0.31 -13.82 -0.49
C GLY A 204 -0.57 -12.57 -0.36
N HIS A 205 -1.86 -12.74 -0.65
CA HIS A 205 -2.87 -11.71 -0.58
C HIS A 205 -3.68 -11.82 0.72
N LEU A 206 -3.46 -10.87 1.63
CA LEU A 206 -4.06 -10.86 2.96
C LEU A 206 -5.39 -10.07 3.03
N LEU A 207 -6.10 -9.98 1.92
CA LEU A 207 -7.38 -9.26 1.78
C LEU A 207 -7.37 -7.90 2.51
N GLY A 208 -8.20 -7.72 3.54
CA GLY A 208 -8.32 -6.46 4.29
C GLY A 208 -7.06 -6.04 5.06
N ALA A 209 -6.11 -6.94 5.33
CA ALA A 209 -4.85 -6.61 5.98
C ALA A 209 -3.74 -6.17 5.01
N ALA A 210 -3.92 -6.39 3.70
CA ALA A 210 -2.88 -6.19 2.69
C ALA A 210 -2.30 -4.76 2.72
N GLY A 211 -3.16 -3.74 2.58
CA GLY A 211 -2.72 -2.36 2.55
C GLY A 211 -1.99 -1.90 3.82
N ALA A 212 -2.30 -2.49 4.99
CA ALA A 212 -1.64 -2.13 6.24
C ALA A 212 -0.23 -2.73 6.36
N ILE A 213 -0.06 -4.00 5.96
CA ILE A 213 1.25 -4.66 5.92
C ILE A 213 2.13 -4.04 4.84
N GLU A 214 1.55 -3.73 3.68
CA GLU A 214 2.24 -3.04 2.58
C GLU A 214 2.73 -1.66 3.00
N ALA A 215 1.93 -0.90 3.75
CA ALA A 215 2.36 0.37 4.32
C ALA A 215 3.53 0.18 5.30
N ALA A 216 3.49 -0.84 6.16
CA ALA A 216 4.60 -1.16 7.06
C ALA A 216 5.89 -1.50 6.29
N PHE A 217 5.81 -2.30 5.22
CA PHE A 217 6.96 -2.57 4.35
C PHE A 217 7.49 -1.31 3.66
N THR A 218 6.62 -0.41 3.21
CA THR A 218 7.02 0.87 2.61
C THR A 218 7.74 1.76 3.64
N VAL A 219 7.27 1.82 4.88
CA VAL A 219 7.97 2.53 5.97
C VAL A 219 9.34 1.91 6.24
N LEU A 220 9.44 0.57 6.24
CA LEU A 220 10.73 -0.12 6.39
C LEU A 220 11.66 0.12 5.20
N ALA A 221 11.13 0.23 3.98
CA ALA A 221 11.91 0.56 2.79
C ALA A 221 12.52 1.95 2.91
N ILE A 222 11.75 2.94 3.36
CA ILE A 222 12.22 4.30 3.67
C ILE A 222 13.31 4.26 4.75
N LYS A 223 13.01 3.59 5.88
CA LYS A 223 13.91 3.55 7.03
C LYS A 223 15.27 2.91 6.71
N ASN A 224 15.24 1.85 5.89
CA ASN A 224 16.43 1.07 5.58
C ASN A 224 17.10 1.48 4.26
N ASP A 225 16.50 2.39 3.49
CA ASP A 225 16.97 2.80 2.16
C ASP A 225 17.11 1.60 1.20
N ILE A 226 16.17 0.67 1.27
CA ILE A 226 16.15 -0.59 0.51
C ILE A 226 14.73 -0.89 0.04
N VAL A 227 14.54 -1.00 -1.28
CA VAL A 227 13.29 -1.48 -1.89
C VAL A 227 13.22 -3.01 -1.78
N PRO A 228 12.14 -3.60 -1.23
CA PRO A 228 11.96 -5.05 -1.23
C PRO A 228 11.78 -5.57 -2.66
N PRO A 229 12.27 -6.78 -3.00
CA PRO A 229 12.07 -7.34 -4.33
C PRO A 229 10.64 -7.90 -4.50
N THR A 230 10.21 -8.04 -5.75
CA THR A 230 9.16 -8.99 -6.11
C THR A 230 9.81 -10.34 -6.40
N ILE A 231 9.50 -11.39 -5.63
CA ILE A 231 10.06 -12.73 -5.87
C ILE A 231 9.19 -13.52 -6.86
N ASN A 232 9.65 -14.69 -7.28
CA ASN A 232 8.97 -15.60 -8.21
C ASN A 232 8.74 -15.07 -9.64
N ILE A 233 9.36 -13.94 -10.01
CA ILE A 233 9.40 -13.48 -11.39
C ILE A 233 10.51 -14.23 -12.13
N GLU A 234 10.12 -15.14 -13.01
CA GLU A 234 11.02 -15.89 -13.90
C GLU A 234 10.95 -15.34 -15.33
N ASN A 235 9.73 -15.01 -15.77
CA ASN A 235 9.41 -14.50 -17.09
C ASN A 235 8.65 -13.18 -16.93
N PRO A 236 9.33 -12.02 -16.76
CA PRO A 236 8.66 -10.74 -16.68
C PRO A 236 7.74 -10.52 -17.89
N ASP A 237 6.46 -10.21 -17.66
CA ASP A 237 5.49 -10.04 -18.75
C ASP A 237 5.90 -8.86 -19.63
N PRO A 238 6.27 -9.07 -20.91
CA PRO A 238 6.76 -7.99 -21.76
C PRO A 238 5.70 -6.92 -22.04
N LYS A 239 4.41 -7.22 -21.82
CA LYS A 239 3.31 -6.26 -21.93
C LYS A 239 3.21 -5.36 -20.69
N LEU A 240 3.73 -5.80 -19.56
CA LEU A 240 3.73 -5.10 -18.29
C LEU A 240 5.14 -4.56 -18.02
N ARG A 241 5.44 -3.38 -18.57
CA ARG A 241 6.72 -2.71 -18.30
C ARG A 241 6.55 -1.42 -17.52
N PRO A 242 6.72 -1.47 -16.19
CA PRO A 242 7.54 -0.54 -15.44
C PRO A 242 8.92 -1.18 -15.14
N GLU A 243 9.90 -0.39 -14.71
CA GLU A 243 11.19 -0.92 -14.22
C GLU A 243 10.96 -1.68 -12.90
N LEU A 244 10.57 -2.95 -13.01
CA LEU A 244 10.33 -3.83 -11.87
C LEU A 244 11.64 -4.09 -11.13
N HIS A 245 11.66 -3.85 -9.82
CA HIS A 245 12.75 -4.27 -8.96
C HIS A 245 12.65 -5.77 -8.70
N THR A 246 13.41 -6.53 -9.47
CA THR A 246 13.46 -8.01 -9.42
C THR A 246 14.64 -8.54 -8.60
N GLU A 247 15.54 -7.68 -8.11
CA GLU A 247 16.77 -8.10 -7.42
C GLU A 247 16.87 -7.56 -5.99
N TYR A 248 17.23 -8.46 -5.06
CA TYR A 248 17.46 -8.15 -3.65
C TYR A 248 18.66 -7.19 -3.50
N GLY A 249 18.43 -6.00 -2.95
CA GLY A 249 19.51 -5.12 -2.50
C GLY A 249 20.29 -4.37 -3.58
N LYS A 250 19.78 -4.26 -4.82
CA LYS A 250 20.27 -3.21 -5.71
C LYS A 250 19.88 -1.86 -5.11
N LYS A 251 20.85 -1.17 -4.50
CA LYS A 251 20.79 0.27 -4.26
C LYS A 251 20.29 0.90 -5.54
N THR A 252 19.21 1.67 -5.48
CA THR A 252 18.71 2.48 -6.59
C THR A 252 19.91 3.16 -7.25
N THR A 253 20.35 2.64 -8.39
CA THR A 253 21.43 3.25 -9.17
C THR A 253 20.81 4.42 -9.89
N GLY A 254 20.58 5.51 -9.15
CA GLY A 254 19.87 6.66 -9.68
C GLY A 254 19.41 7.60 -8.59
N LYS A 255 20.36 8.41 -8.08
CA LYS A 255 20.20 9.56 -7.19
C LYS A 255 19.93 9.23 -5.72
N ARG A 256 20.93 9.55 -4.89
CA ARG A 256 20.69 10.04 -3.52
C ARG A 256 19.53 11.03 -3.57
N SER A 257 18.57 10.88 -2.66
CA SER A 257 17.48 11.83 -2.42
C SER A 257 18.04 13.17 -1.91
N ASP A 258 18.69 13.93 -2.79
CA ASP A 258 18.90 15.36 -2.61
C ASP A 258 17.61 16.06 -3.08
N VAL A 259 16.52 15.81 -2.35
CA VAL A 259 15.21 16.43 -2.60
C VAL A 259 15.15 17.74 -1.80
N GLU A 260 15.30 18.87 -2.48
CA GLU A 260 15.00 20.19 -1.92
C GLU A 260 13.50 20.29 -1.57
N PHE A 261 13.20 20.48 -0.28
CA PHE A 261 11.87 20.86 0.14
C PHE A 261 11.61 22.33 -0.17
N ALA A 262 10.49 22.60 -0.85
CA ALA A 262 9.91 23.93 -0.96
C ALA A 262 9.61 24.46 0.46
N ARG A 263 10.52 25.29 0.99
CA ARG A 263 10.27 26.11 2.17
C ARG A 263 9.39 27.28 1.77
N LEU A 264 8.10 27.19 2.05
CA LEU A 264 7.29 28.39 2.27
C LEU A 264 6.89 28.41 3.74
N TRP A 265 7.57 29.31 4.47
CA TRP A 265 7.26 29.79 5.83
C TRP A 265 7.46 28.85 7.04
N TRP A 266 8.68 28.84 7.60
CA TRP A 266 8.96 29.14 9.02
C TRP A 266 10.50 29.21 9.25
N PRO A 267 11.03 30.20 10.01
CA PRO A 267 12.47 30.42 10.14
C PRO A 267 13.12 29.50 11.19
N GLN A 268 14.26 28.93 10.79
CA GLN A 268 15.38 28.42 11.61
C GLN A 268 15.10 27.32 12.67
N ARG A 269 15.61 26.11 12.41
CA ARG A 269 16.64 25.43 13.23
C ARG A 269 17.18 24.19 12.53
N GLN A 270 18.49 23.99 12.66
CA GLN A 270 19.28 22.92 12.07
C GLN A 270 19.09 21.61 12.85
N PHE A 271 18.48 20.59 12.24
CA PHE A 271 18.73 19.18 12.53
C PHE A 271 18.48 18.40 11.23
N SER A 272 19.45 17.61 10.76
CA SER A 272 19.31 16.81 9.54
C SER A 272 18.56 15.52 9.87
N PHE A 273 17.24 15.53 9.70
CA PHE A 273 16.44 14.32 9.60
C PHE A 273 16.11 14.07 8.13
N ARG A 274 16.33 12.84 7.65
CA ARG A 274 15.95 12.41 6.31
C ARG A 274 14.46 12.06 6.35
N THR A 275 13.60 13.04 6.15
CA THR A 275 12.16 12.83 6.06
C THR A 275 11.82 12.46 4.62
N LEU A 276 11.58 11.18 4.35
CA LEU A 276 10.96 10.73 3.09
C LEU A 276 9.44 10.67 3.30
N ARG A 277 8.70 11.15 2.30
CA ARG A 277 7.24 11.26 2.32
C ARG A 277 6.63 9.99 1.72
N ALA A 278 5.82 9.26 2.49
CA ALA A 278 5.04 8.15 2.00
C ALA A 278 3.66 8.64 1.53
N ILE A 279 3.21 8.13 0.38
CA ILE A 279 1.86 8.34 -0.15
C ILE A 279 1.16 6.99 -0.22
N ILE A 280 -0.08 6.93 0.23
CA ILE A 280 -0.94 5.74 0.09
C ILE A 280 -2.08 6.09 -0.86
N GLY A 281 -2.07 5.50 -2.05
CA GLY A 281 -3.20 5.54 -2.99
C GLY A 281 -3.80 4.13 -3.12
N GLN A 282 -5.11 4.00 -2.99
CA GLN A 282 -5.81 2.71 -3.12
C GLN A 282 -7.12 2.84 -3.89
N VAL A 283 -7.55 1.74 -4.52
CA VAL A 283 -8.77 1.73 -5.32
C VAL A 283 -9.64 0.55 -4.99
N GLN A 284 -10.90 0.88 -4.81
CA GLN A 284 -12.00 -0.05 -4.66
C GLN A 284 -12.49 -0.41 -6.05
N VAL A 285 -12.59 -1.71 -6.32
CA VAL A 285 -13.18 -2.20 -7.57
C VAL A 285 -14.69 -1.96 -7.56
#